data_AF-A0A2S6XCZ0-F1
#
_entry.id   AF-A0A2S6XCZ0-F1
#
_cell.length_a   1.000
_cell.length_b   1.000
_cell.length_c   1.000
_cell.angle_alpha   90.00
_cell.angle_beta   90.00
_cell.angle_gamma   90.00
#
_symmetry.space_group_name_H-M   'P 1'
#
loop_
_entity.id
_entity.type
_entity.pdbx_description
1 polymer ?
#
loop_
_entity_poly.entity_id
_entity_poly.type
_entity_poly.pdbx_seq_one_letter_code
_entity_poly.pdbx_strand_id
1 'polypeptide(L)'
;MSTDKGLNKRMGDAHEAYVASVLGQRQTRGSGNQWRDQMDSKHDRTECVFAFANDGKSTLGKSVSITRAMWAKAVEQAGGERPMLTLRFYADASLKVDTDLAACDLLDFAEMREDAERWHKAKPVLEALIERSPRCIPVLVELARHLINDHQ
;
A
#
# COMPACT_ATOMS: atom_id res chain seq x y z
N MET A 1 -6.28 -34.47 13.28
CA MET A 1 -6.19 -33.15 13.94
C MET A 1 -4.81 -32.54 13.71
N SER A 2 -4.67 -31.68 12.70
CA SER A 2 -3.56 -30.70 12.49
C SER A 2 -3.80 -29.90 11.18
N THR A 3 -5.03 -29.43 10.95
CA THR A 3 -5.45 -28.73 9.72
C THR A 3 -5.38 -27.20 9.83
N ASP A 4 -5.47 -26.64 11.04
CA ASP A 4 -5.56 -25.19 11.26
C ASP A 4 -4.26 -24.43 11.00
N LYS A 5 -3.11 -24.97 11.42
CA LYS A 5 -1.81 -24.29 11.22
C LYS A 5 -1.45 -24.13 9.75
N GLY A 6 -1.77 -25.13 8.93
CA GLY A 6 -1.51 -25.08 7.49
C GLY A 6 -2.40 -24.06 6.77
N LEU A 7 -3.67 -23.93 7.20
CA LEU A 7 -4.60 -22.98 6.62
C LEU A 7 -4.24 -21.53 6.96
N ASN A 8 -3.93 -21.24 8.23
CA ASN A 8 -3.51 -19.90 8.66
C ASN A 8 -2.26 -19.42 7.91
N LYS A 9 -1.27 -20.31 7.73
CA LYS A 9 -0.08 -19.99 6.95
C LYS A 9 -0.43 -19.70 5.48
N ARG A 10 -1.22 -20.57 4.84
CA ARG A 10 -1.64 -20.37 3.44
C ARG A 10 -2.41 -19.06 3.24
N MET A 11 -3.27 -18.70 4.19
CA MET A 11 -4.01 -17.44 4.17
C MET A 11 -3.09 -16.22 4.26
N GLY A 12 -2.13 -16.25 5.20
CA GLY A 12 -1.12 -15.20 5.35
C GLY A 12 -0.28 -15.05 4.09
N ASP A 13 0.37 -16.13 3.64
CA ASP A 13 1.25 -16.13 2.47
C ASP A 13 0.52 -15.60 1.21
N ALA A 14 -0.72 -16.04 0.97
CA ALA A 14 -1.51 -15.58 -0.17
C ALA A 14 -1.95 -14.11 -0.06
N HIS A 15 -2.21 -13.64 1.16
CA HIS A 15 -2.57 -12.25 1.41
C HIS A 15 -1.36 -11.32 1.21
N GLU A 16 -0.21 -11.66 1.80
CA GLU A 16 1.03 -10.88 1.66
C GLU A 16 1.44 -10.74 0.19
N ALA A 17 1.43 -11.85 -0.57
CA ALA A 17 1.78 -11.83 -1.98
C ALA A 17 0.81 -10.96 -2.81
N TYR A 18 -0.49 -11.02 -2.50
CA TYR A 18 -1.49 -10.19 -3.17
C TYR A 18 -1.30 -8.71 -2.87
N VAL A 19 -1.12 -8.34 -1.60
CA VAL A 19 -0.95 -6.95 -1.18
C VAL A 19 0.30 -6.36 -1.82
N ALA A 20 1.41 -7.09 -1.79
CA ALA A 20 2.63 -6.68 -2.45
C ALA A 20 2.41 -6.42 -3.95
N SER A 21 1.68 -7.32 -4.63
CA SER A 21 1.36 -7.16 -6.04
C SER A 21 0.43 -5.98 -6.34
N VAL A 22 -0.65 -5.78 -5.57
CA VAL A 22 -1.66 -4.76 -5.83
C VAL A 22 -1.14 -3.35 -5.53
N LEU A 23 -0.38 -3.22 -4.45
CA LEU A 23 0.18 -1.92 -4.07
C LEU A 23 1.49 -1.62 -4.81
N GLY A 24 2.11 -2.59 -5.49
CA GLY A 24 3.41 -2.41 -6.12
C GLY A 24 4.55 -2.38 -5.09
N GLN A 25 4.38 -3.05 -3.95
CA GLN A 25 5.36 -3.10 -2.88
C GLN A 25 6.35 -4.25 -3.08
N ARG A 26 7.57 -4.06 -2.55
CA ARG A 26 8.52 -5.16 -2.40
C ARG A 26 8.10 -6.03 -1.22
N GLN A 27 7.86 -7.31 -1.45
CA GLN A 27 7.63 -8.28 -0.38
C GLN A 27 8.93 -8.56 0.39
N THR A 28 8.82 -8.60 1.71
CA THR A 28 9.96 -8.79 2.59
C THR A 28 10.21 -10.28 2.80
N ARG A 29 11.47 -10.73 2.67
CA ARG A 29 11.80 -12.16 2.85
C ARG A 29 11.94 -12.50 4.33
N GLY A 30 10.92 -13.14 4.90
CA GLY A 30 10.93 -13.64 6.27
C GLY A 30 10.70 -12.53 7.30
N SER A 31 9.46 -12.04 7.37
CA SER A 31 9.04 -11.08 8.40
C SER A 31 9.22 -11.71 9.80
N GLY A 32 9.81 -10.94 10.73
CA GLY A 32 9.91 -11.33 12.14
C GLY A 32 11.31 -11.61 12.71
N ASN A 33 12.39 -11.67 11.93
CA ASN A 33 13.73 -11.88 12.49
C ASN A 33 14.89 -11.11 11.80
N GLN A 34 14.58 -10.07 11.03
CA GLN A 34 15.58 -9.19 10.43
C GLN A 34 15.38 -7.77 10.94
N TRP A 35 16.42 -7.19 11.55
CA TRP A 35 16.39 -5.87 12.17
C TRP A 35 15.96 -4.74 11.21
N ARG A 36 16.14 -4.95 9.89
CA ARG A 36 15.95 -3.93 8.84
C ARG A 36 14.62 -4.05 8.06
N ASP A 37 13.90 -5.16 8.19
CA ASP A 37 12.84 -5.54 7.24
C ASP A 37 11.75 -6.36 7.98
N GLN A 38 11.00 -5.68 8.87
CA GLN A 38 10.07 -6.33 9.81
C GLN A 38 8.61 -6.37 9.36
N MET A 39 8.23 -5.52 8.39
CA MET A 39 6.88 -5.47 7.80
C MET A 39 6.78 -6.47 6.65
N ASP A 40 5.57 -6.92 6.29
CA ASP A 40 5.36 -7.96 5.27
C ASP A 40 5.73 -7.49 3.85
N SER A 41 5.45 -6.21 3.56
CA SER A 41 5.82 -5.56 2.31
C SER A 41 5.95 -4.05 2.49
N LYS A 42 6.76 -3.38 1.66
CA LYS A 42 6.88 -1.92 1.72
C LYS A 42 7.29 -1.28 0.39
N HIS A 43 6.94 -0.01 0.24
CA HIS A 43 7.53 0.91 -0.73
C HIS A 43 8.91 1.39 -0.25
N ASP A 44 9.68 1.99 -1.16
CA ASP A 44 10.79 2.86 -0.82
C ASP A 44 10.33 4.32 -0.82
N ARG A 45 10.55 5.03 0.29
CA ARG A 45 10.18 6.46 0.41
C ARG A 45 10.97 7.39 -0.51
N THR A 46 12.10 6.92 -1.03
CA THR A 46 12.89 7.67 -2.01
C THR A 46 12.30 7.55 -3.43
N GLU A 47 11.44 6.56 -3.66
CA GLU A 47 10.86 6.28 -4.98
C GLU A 47 9.37 6.66 -5.08
N CYS A 48 8.66 6.79 -3.95
CA CYS A 48 7.22 7.06 -3.92
C CYS A 48 6.83 8.05 -2.83
N VAL A 49 5.97 9.02 -3.19
CA VAL A 49 5.42 10.05 -2.28
C VAL A 49 4.61 9.41 -1.14
N PHE A 50 3.78 8.41 -1.48
CA PHE A 50 3.01 7.62 -0.51
C PHE A 50 3.68 6.27 -0.27
N ALA A 51 4.85 6.31 0.33
CA ALA A 51 5.56 5.09 0.69
C ALA A 51 4.99 4.44 1.94
N PHE A 52 4.14 3.43 1.74
CA PHE A 52 3.56 2.62 2.82
C PHE A 52 4.45 1.41 3.15
N ALA A 53 4.51 1.09 4.43
CA ALA A 53 4.97 -0.20 4.95
C ALA A 53 3.78 -0.94 5.56
N ASN A 54 3.54 -2.15 5.09
CA ASN A 54 2.33 -2.91 5.34
C ASN A 54 2.57 -4.11 6.27
N ASP A 55 1.68 -4.27 7.26
CA ASP A 55 1.53 -5.50 8.06
C ASP A 55 0.14 -6.10 7.78
N GLY A 56 0.12 -7.27 7.14
CA GLY A 56 -1.09 -7.93 6.68
C GLY A 56 -1.75 -8.77 7.76
N LYS A 57 -3.07 -8.75 7.81
CA LYS A 57 -3.88 -9.63 8.67
C LYS A 57 -4.97 -10.27 7.83
N SER A 58 -5.19 -11.57 8.03
CA SER A 58 -6.25 -12.27 7.33
C SER A 58 -7.00 -13.24 8.24
N THR A 59 -8.24 -13.54 7.89
CA THR A 59 -9.10 -14.42 8.68
C THR A 59 -10.15 -15.12 7.80
N LEU A 60 -10.56 -16.32 8.21
CA LEU A 60 -11.81 -16.97 7.78
C LEU A 60 -13.00 -16.57 8.68
N GLY A 61 -12.72 -15.81 9.72
CA GLY A 61 -13.67 -15.37 10.71
C GLY A 61 -14.43 -14.12 10.29
N LYS A 62 -15.34 -13.68 11.16
CA LYS A 62 -16.18 -12.51 10.93
C LYS A 62 -15.49 -11.17 11.21
N SER A 63 -14.34 -11.16 11.89
CA SER A 63 -13.68 -9.93 12.36
C SER A 63 -12.16 -10.04 12.42
N VAL A 64 -11.51 -8.88 12.29
CA VAL A 64 -10.10 -8.66 12.62
C VAL A 64 -10.03 -7.50 13.60
N SER A 65 -9.40 -7.69 14.75
CA SER A 65 -9.24 -6.64 15.76
C SER A 65 -7.90 -5.95 15.62
N ILE A 66 -7.92 -4.62 15.54
CA ILE A 66 -6.72 -3.78 15.57
C ILE A 66 -6.61 -3.16 16.95
N THR A 67 -5.51 -3.42 17.65
CA THR A 67 -5.24 -2.82 18.97
C THR A 67 -4.26 -1.67 18.85
N ARG A 68 -4.25 -0.77 19.85
CA ARG A 68 -3.27 0.33 19.92
C ARG A 68 -1.83 -0.18 19.94
N ALA A 69 -1.56 -1.29 20.61
CA ALA A 69 -0.23 -1.90 20.66
C ALA A 69 0.20 -2.44 19.28
N MET A 70 -0.72 -3.04 18.52
CA MET A 70 -0.44 -3.46 17.14
C MET A 70 -0.12 -2.27 16.25
N TRP A 71 -0.90 -1.20 16.33
CA TRP A 71 -0.64 0.01 15.57
C TRP A 71 0.71 0.66 15.93
N ALA A 72 1.01 0.80 17.23
CA ALA A 72 2.29 1.33 17.68
C ALA A 72 3.47 0.50 17.18
N LYS A 73 3.33 -0.83 17.17
CA LYS A 73 4.33 -1.73 16.58
C LYS A 73 4.47 -1.52 15.08
N ALA A 74 3.37 -1.38 14.34
CA ALA A 74 3.42 -1.10 12.90
C ALA A 74 4.13 0.23 12.59
N VAL A 75 3.89 1.27 13.39
CA VAL A 75 4.60 2.57 13.28
C VAL A 75 6.11 2.39 13.49
N GLU A 76 6.51 1.67 14.55
CA GLU A 76 7.93 1.40 14.83
C GLU A 76 8.57 0.61 13.68
N GLN A 77 7.91 -0.46 13.23
CA GLN A 77 8.42 -1.36 12.20
C GLN A 77 8.41 -0.76 10.80
N ALA A 78 7.56 0.23 10.54
CA ALA A 78 7.56 1.00 9.31
C ALA A 78 8.84 1.81 9.14
N GLY A 79 9.64 2.03 10.19
CA GLY A 79 11.00 2.59 10.06
C GLY A 79 11.06 3.99 9.46
N GLY A 80 9.94 4.71 9.38
CA GLY A 80 9.77 6.03 8.78
C GLY A 80 9.07 6.04 7.40
N GLU A 81 8.72 4.87 6.86
CA GLU A 81 7.62 4.77 5.89
C GLU A 81 6.26 4.98 6.61
N ARG A 82 5.18 5.21 5.85
CA ARG A 82 3.82 5.36 6.39
C ARG A 82 3.28 3.98 6.80
N PRO A 83 2.81 3.76 8.05
CA PRO A 83 2.30 2.46 8.46
C PRO A 83 0.93 2.16 7.84
N MET A 84 0.73 0.90 7.43
CA MET A 84 -0.55 0.40 6.93
C MET A 84 -0.83 -0.99 7.47
N LEU A 85 -2.09 -1.25 7.83
CA LEU A 85 -2.59 -2.59 8.12
C LEU A 85 -3.55 -3.00 7.01
N THR A 86 -3.18 -3.99 6.21
CA THR A 86 -4.12 -4.61 5.26
C THR A 86 -4.87 -5.74 5.91
N LEU A 87 -6.17 -5.83 5.62
CA LEU A 87 -7.08 -6.80 6.21
C LEU A 87 -7.76 -7.58 5.09
N ARG A 88 -7.69 -8.90 5.15
CA ARG A 88 -8.38 -9.79 4.21
C ARG A 88 -9.31 -10.76 4.91
N PHE A 89 -10.55 -10.79 4.44
CA PHE A 89 -11.57 -11.73 4.87
C PHE A 89 -11.76 -12.77 3.77
N TYR A 90 -11.51 -14.03 4.11
CA TYR A 90 -11.78 -15.16 3.23
C TYR A 90 -13.19 -15.69 3.52
N ALA A 91 -13.96 -15.94 2.47
CA ALA A 91 -15.30 -16.52 2.55
C ALA A 91 -15.27 -17.98 3.03
N ASP A 92 -14.22 -18.73 2.65
CA ASP A 92 -14.09 -20.15 2.95
C ASP A 92 -12.64 -20.66 2.86
N ALA A 93 -12.41 -21.90 3.30
CA ALA A 93 -11.08 -22.51 3.38
C ALA A 93 -10.42 -22.79 2.02
N SER A 94 -11.11 -22.54 0.89
CA SER A 94 -10.52 -22.56 -0.45
C SER A 94 -9.74 -21.27 -0.78
N LEU A 95 -9.71 -20.30 0.14
CA LEU A 95 -9.11 -18.98 -0.02
C LEU A 95 -9.88 -18.07 -0.99
N LYS A 96 -11.18 -18.32 -1.16
CA LYS A 96 -12.06 -17.37 -1.83
C LYS A 96 -12.09 -16.06 -1.04
N VAL A 97 -11.68 -14.95 -1.65
CA VAL A 97 -11.71 -13.63 -1.03
C VAL A 97 -13.15 -13.12 -0.97
N ASP A 98 -13.55 -12.64 0.20
CA ASP A 98 -14.82 -11.92 0.39
C ASP A 98 -14.58 -10.41 0.32
N THR A 99 -13.67 -9.91 1.17
CA THR A 99 -13.43 -8.47 1.34
C THR A 99 -11.96 -8.20 1.63
N ASP A 100 -11.42 -7.13 1.01
CA ASP A 100 -10.12 -6.55 1.31
C ASP A 100 -10.30 -5.12 1.82
N LEU A 101 -9.60 -4.76 2.90
CA LEU A 101 -9.59 -3.42 3.48
C LEU A 101 -8.15 -2.99 3.79
N ALA A 102 -7.96 -1.69 3.92
CA ALA A 102 -6.72 -1.11 4.43
C ALA A 102 -7.04 -0.10 5.53
N ALA A 103 -6.29 -0.16 6.63
CA ALA A 103 -6.29 0.84 7.68
C ALA A 103 -4.94 1.56 7.68
N CYS A 104 -4.98 2.89 7.66
CA CYS A 104 -3.81 3.76 7.71
C CYS A 104 -4.09 4.94 8.64
N ASP A 105 -3.10 5.80 8.86
CA ASP A 105 -3.32 7.03 9.61
C ASP A 105 -4.35 7.92 8.91
N LEU A 106 -5.18 8.62 9.69
CA LEU A 106 -6.22 9.46 9.14
C LEU A 106 -5.65 10.63 8.32
N LEU A 107 -4.49 11.16 8.71
CA LEU A 107 -3.82 12.24 7.98
C LEU A 107 -3.24 11.73 6.66
N ASP A 108 -2.63 10.53 6.66
CA ASP A 108 -2.17 9.87 5.44
C ASP A 108 -3.32 9.66 4.45
N PHE A 109 -4.47 9.18 4.95
CA PHE A 109 -5.67 9.01 4.13
C PHE A 109 -6.19 10.35 3.58
N ALA A 110 -6.21 11.40 4.41
CA ALA A 110 -6.66 12.72 3.99
C ALA A 110 -5.77 13.29 2.87
N GLU A 111 -4.45 13.17 3.01
CA GLU A 111 -3.48 13.61 2.00
C GLU A 111 -3.64 12.82 0.69
N MET A 112 -3.77 11.48 0.76
CA MET A 112 -4.06 10.65 -0.42
C MET A 112 -5.33 11.08 -1.14
N ARG A 113 -6.41 11.37 -0.39
CA ARG A 113 -7.68 11.82 -0.96
C ARG A 113 -7.51 13.17 -1.66
N GLU A 114 -6.82 14.12 -1.04
CA GLU A 114 -6.57 15.43 -1.62
C GLU A 114 -5.78 15.35 -2.92
N ASP A 115 -4.74 14.52 -2.97
CA ASP A 115 -3.94 14.33 -4.18
C ASP A 115 -4.73 13.62 -5.28
N ALA A 116 -5.58 12.65 -4.94
CA ALA A 116 -6.50 12.03 -5.89
C ALA A 116 -7.50 13.06 -6.47
N GLU A 117 -8.03 13.96 -5.65
CA GLU A 117 -8.92 15.04 -6.10
C GLU A 117 -8.20 16.04 -7.02
N ARG A 118 -6.95 16.41 -6.69
CA ARG A 118 -6.11 17.27 -7.54
C ARG A 118 -5.87 16.61 -8.90
N TRP A 119 -5.53 15.33 -8.90
CA TRP A 119 -5.33 14.57 -10.14
C TRP A 119 -6.60 14.51 -11.00
N HIS A 120 -7.76 14.23 -10.42
CA HIS A 120 -9.03 14.21 -11.16
C HIS A 120 -9.37 15.55 -11.81
N LYS A 121 -9.00 16.68 -11.18
CA LYS A 121 -9.16 18.01 -11.77
C LYS A 121 -8.13 18.30 -12.88
N ALA A 122 -6.87 17.89 -12.68
CA ALA A 122 -5.79 18.18 -13.60
C ALA A 122 -5.82 17.30 -14.88
N LYS A 123 -6.16 16.03 -14.74
CA LYS A 123 -6.16 15.03 -15.83
C LYS A 123 -6.88 15.49 -17.11
N PRO A 124 -8.15 15.93 -17.09
CA PRO A 124 -8.84 16.35 -18.31
C PRO A 124 -8.23 17.58 -18.97
N VAL A 125 -7.63 18.48 -18.18
CA VAL A 125 -6.91 19.65 -18.72
C VAL A 125 -5.66 19.19 -19.46
N LEU A 126 -4.89 18.27 -18.88
CA LEU A 126 -3.70 17.70 -19.51
C LEU A 126 -4.05 16.92 -20.79
N GLU A 127 -5.11 16.12 -20.78
CA GLU A 127 -5.60 15.39 -21.95
C GLU A 127 -6.00 16.33 -23.08
N ALA A 128 -6.75 17.40 -22.78
CA ALA A 128 -7.13 18.40 -23.78
C ALA A 128 -5.93 19.17 -24.36
N LEU A 129 -4.90 19.45 -23.54
CA LEU A 129 -3.66 20.07 -23.99
C LEU A 129 -2.86 19.15 -24.92
N ILE A 130 -2.79 17.86 -24.58
CA ILE A 130 -2.14 16.83 -25.40
C ILE A 130 -2.82 16.72 -26.77
N GLU A 131 -4.15 16.70 -26.80
CA GLU A 131 -4.92 16.61 -28.04
C GLU A 131 -4.75 17.86 -28.94
N ARG A 132 -4.83 19.05 -28.36
CA ARG A 132 -4.78 20.31 -29.12
C ARG A 132 -3.37 20.68 -29.56
N SER A 133 -2.36 20.35 -28.77
CA SER A 133 -0.99 20.83 -28.94
C SER A 133 0.04 19.73 -28.64
N PRO A 134 0.08 18.63 -29.40
CA PRO A 134 0.97 17.50 -29.13
C PRO A 134 2.46 17.87 -29.17
N ARG A 135 2.82 18.94 -29.90
CA ARG A 135 4.19 19.46 -29.97
C ARG A 135 4.67 20.09 -28.66
N CYS A 136 3.76 20.46 -27.76
CA CYS A 136 4.10 21.05 -26.46
C CYS A 136 4.38 19.99 -25.38
N ILE A 137 4.08 18.71 -25.65
CA ILE A 137 4.25 17.61 -24.68
C ILE A 137 5.70 17.51 -24.18
N PRO A 138 6.75 17.55 -25.03
CA PRO A 138 8.13 17.46 -24.55
C PRO A 138 8.48 18.58 -23.56
N VAL A 139 8.02 19.81 -23.84
CA VAL A 139 8.25 20.98 -22.98
C VAL A 139 7.50 20.84 -21.64
N LEU A 140 6.24 20.40 -21.68
CA LEU A 140 5.44 20.18 -20.47
C LEU A 140 6.03 19.06 -19.59
N VAL A 141 6.54 17.99 -20.21
CA VAL A 141 7.22 16.90 -19.50
C VAL A 141 8.53 17.40 -18.88
N GLU A 142 9.30 18.21 -19.60
CA GLU A 142 10.54 18.77 -19.09
C GLU A 142 10.31 19.72 -17.90
N LEU A 143 9.29 20.59 -17.99
CA LEU A 143 8.88 21.45 -16.88
C LEU A 143 8.38 20.65 -15.68
N ALA A 144 7.55 19.62 -15.91
CA ALA A 144 7.06 18.76 -14.84
C ALA A 144 8.22 18.02 -14.15
N ARG A 145 9.21 17.55 -14.90
CA ARG A 145 10.42 16.91 -14.32
C ARG A 145 11.20 17.86 -13.42
N HIS A 146 11.38 19.11 -13.83
CA HIS A 146 12.06 20.10 -12.99
C HIS A 146 11.30 20.34 -11.69
N LEU A 147 9.98 20.56 -11.78
CA LEU A 147 9.14 20.77 -10.60
C LEU A 147 9.14 19.57 -9.64
N ILE A 148 9.14 18.35 -10.16
CA ILE A 148 9.17 17.13 -9.33
C ILE A 148 10.53 16.99 -8.63
N ASN A 149 11.63 17.29 -9.32
CA ASN A 149 12.98 17.15 -8.78
C ASN A 149 13.37 18.27 -7.79
N ASP A 150 12.79 19.47 -7.92
CA ASP A 150 13.04 20.59 -7.00
C ASP A 150 12.35 20.42 -5.63
N HIS A 151 11.49 19.41 -5.49
CA HIS A 151 10.75 19.09 -4.26
C HIS A 151 11.19 17.78 -3.58
N GLN A 152 12.27 17.13 -4.04
CA GLN A 152 12.92 15.98 -3.41
C GLN A 152 14.19 16.40 -2.65
#